data_AF-A0A7C3AXF8-F1
#
_entry.id   AF-A0A7C3AXF8-F1
#
_cell.length_a   1.000
_cell.length_b   1.000
_cell.length_c   1.000
_cell.angle_alpha   90.00
_cell.angle_beta   90.00
_cell.angle_gamma   90.00
#
_symmetry.space_group_name_H-M   'P 1'
#
loop_
_entity.id
_entity.type
_entity.pdbx_description
1 polymer ?
#
loop_
_entity_poly.entity_id
_entity_poly.type
_entity_poly.pdbx_seq_one_letter_code
_entity_poly.pdbx_strand_id
1 'polypeptide(L)'
;MAQTVTVAHHPELTWQDAMETFQKHFSGKYKVRKIKRTIARHFIICKSPLIGIRVKLDQSEGKTSFVFDGDAPNALLAVLFWMGLGILISVIIYLTVLKPKLKAMENEVKSYIENAPEFK
;
A
#
# COMPACT_ATOMS: atom_id res chain seq x y z
N MET A 1 3.70 -9.17 6.44
CA MET A 1 3.07 -10.12 5.50
C MET A 1 2.30 -9.28 4.52
N ALA A 2 2.47 -9.51 3.21
CA ALA A 2 1.65 -8.82 2.21
C ALA A 2 0.21 -9.34 2.31
N GLN A 3 -0.76 -8.43 2.31
CA GLN A 3 -2.17 -8.78 2.21
C GLN A 3 -2.54 -8.95 0.74
N THR A 4 -3.44 -9.90 0.47
CA THR A 4 -3.97 -10.15 -0.87
C THR A 4 -5.49 -10.11 -0.82
N VAL A 5 -6.09 -9.35 -1.74
CA VAL A 5 -7.54 -9.30 -1.94
C VAL A 5 -7.85 -9.77 -3.34
N THR A 6 -8.58 -10.88 -3.45
CA THR A 6 -9.01 -11.44 -4.74
C THR A 6 -10.40 -10.92 -5.07
N VAL A 7 -10.55 -10.48 -6.32
CA VAL A 7 -11.81 -9.97 -6.88
C VAL A 7 -12.24 -10.83 -8.07
N ALA A 8 -13.40 -10.52 -8.66
CA ALA A 8 -13.86 -11.18 -9.88
C ALA A 8 -12.80 -11.09 -10.99
N HIS A 9 -12.83 -12.03 -11.93
CA HIS A 9 -11.81 -12.05 -12.98
C HIS A 9 -12.05 -10.93 -13.99
N HIS A 10 -11.17 -9.94 -13.96
CA HIS A 10 -11.11 -8.83 -14.91
C HIS A 10 -9.77 -8.89 -15.64
N PRO A 11 -9.64 -9.65 -16.74
CA PRO A 11 -8.40 -9.71 -17.53
C PRO A 11 -8.08 -8.39 -18.24
N GLU A 12 -9.09 -7.56 -18.51
CA GLU A 12 -8.95 -6.24 -19.12
C GLU A 12 -8.45 -5.17 -18.16
N LEU A 13 -8.57 -5.39 -16.85
CA LEU A 13 -8.16 -4.41 -15.84
C LEU A 13 -6.64 -4.23 -15.86
N THR A 14 -6.15 -3.06 -16.22
CA THR A 14 -4.71 -2.77 -16.14
C THR A 14 -4.34 -2.16 -14.80
N TRP A 15 -3.06 -2.22 -14.44
CA TRP A 15 -2.59 -1.56 -13.22
C TRP A 15 -2.71 -0.03 -13.29
N GLN A 16 -2.73 0.54 -14.49
CA GLN A 16 -2.95 1.96 -14.74
C GLN A 16 -4.40 2.34 -14.41
N ASP A 17 -5.36 1.56 -14.90
CA ASP A 17 -6.78 1.79 -14.64
C ASP A 17 -7.09 1.67 -13.15
N ALA A 18 -6.56 0.64 -12.51
CA ALA A 18 -6.62 0.51 -11.06
C ALA A 18 -6.01 1.74 -10.37
N MET A 19 -4.81 2.17 -10.78
CA MET A 19 -4.17 3.35 -10.18
C MET A 19 -5.03 4.61 -10.32
N GLU A 20 -5.71 4.80 -11.45
CA GLU A 20 -6.60 5.94 -11.68
C GLU A 20 -7.85 5.88 -10.80
N THR A 21 -8.47 4.71 -10.64
CA THR A 21 -9.61 4.56 -9.71
C THR A 21 -9.17 4.81 -8.27
N PHE A 22 -7.99 4.33 -7.86
CA PHE A 22 -7.38 4.66 -6.58
C PHE A 22 -7.11 6.17 -6.42
N GLN A 23 -6.61 6.84 -7.47
CA GLN A 23 -6.39 8.29 -7.47
C GLN A 23 -7.69 9.06 -7.27
N LYS A 24 -8.75 8.66 -7.96
CA LYS A 24 -10.06 9.28 -7.88
C LYS A 24 -10.69 9.09 -6.49
N HIS A 25 -10.71 7.85 -5.99
CA HIS A 25 -11.31 7.53 -4.71
C HIS A 25 -10.58 8.19 -3.53
N PHE A 26 -9.25 8.16 -3.54
CA PHE A 26 -8.43 8.74 -2.47
C PHE A 26 -8.01 10.19 -2.71
N SER A 27 -8.61 10.86 -3.70
CA SER A 27 -8.34 12.27 -3.99
C SER A 27 -8.57 13.12 -2.74
N GLY A 28 -7.61 14.01 -2.44
CA GLY A 28 -7.63 14.84 -1.23
C GLY A 28 -7.24 14.13 0.08
N LYS A 29 -7.20 12.78 0.12
CA LYS A 29 -6.80 12.01 1.31
C LYS A 29 -5.40 11.42 1.19
N TYR A 30 -5.10 10.75 0.08
CA TYR A 30 -3.81 10.09 -0.17
C TYR A 30 -3.21 10.50 -1.52
N LYS A 31 -1.88 10.46 -1.61
CA LYS A 31 -1.14 10.64 -2.86
C LYS A 31 -0.85 9.29 -3.47
N VAL A 32 -1.42 8.99 -4.64
CA VAL A 32 -1.13 7.76 -5.39
C VAL A 32 -0.06 8.04 -6.44
N ARG A 33 1.00 7.23 -6.49
CA ARG A 33 2.15 7.44 -7.37
C ARG A 33 2.62 6.12 -8.00
N LYS A 34 2.99 6.15 -9.28
CA LYS A 34 3.66 5.04 -9.96
C LYS A 34 5.06 4.79 -9.36
N ILE A 35 5.44 3.51 -9.23
CA ILE A 35 6.81 3.13 -8.87
C ILE A 35 7.66 3.08 -10.13
N LYS A 36 8.75 3.85 -10.19
CA LYS A 36 9.60 3.95 -11.39
C LYS A 36 10.53 2.76 -11.61
N ARG A 37 10.83 1.95 -10.57
CA ARG A 37 12.02 1.05 -10.56
C ARG A 37 11.76 -0.38 -10.11
N THR A 38 10.51 -0.81 -9.92
CA THR A 38 10.24 -2.13 -9.32
C THR A 38 9.26 -2.92 -10.17
N ILE A 39 9.66 -4.13 -10.56
CA ILE A 39 8.85 -5.08 -11.34
C ILE A 39 7.78 -5.75 -10.45
N ALA A 40 8.03 -5.82 -9.14
CA ALA A 40 7.16 -6.51 -8.19
C ALA A 40 5.95 -5.70 -7.70
N ARG A 41 5.89 -4.38 -7.95
CA ARG A 41 4.86 -3.47 -7.44
C ARG A 41 4.58 -2.37 -8.45
N HIS A 42 3.30 -2.06 -8.70
CA HIS A 42 2.90 -1.14 -9.76
C HIS A 42 2.82 0.31 -9.29
N PHE A 43 2.20 0.55 -8.13
CA PHE A 43 2.01 1.90 -7.58
C PHE A 43 2.02 1.90 -6.04
N ILE A 44 2.11 3.10 -5.46
CA ILE A 44 2.08 3.35 -4.01
C ILE A 44 0.98 4.36 -3.70
N ILE A 45 0.19 4.07 -2.66
CA ILE A 45 -0.75 4.99 -2.04
C ILE A 45 -0.06 5.55 -0.79
N CYS A 46 0.18 6.85 -0.71
CA CYS A 46 0.91 7.48 0.40
C CYS A 46 0.00 8.44 1.18
N LYS A 47 -0.08 8.25 2.50
CA LYS A 47 -0.67 9.23 3.41
C LYS A 47 0.36 10.29 3.84
N SER A 48 1.62 9.88 4.00
CA SER A 48 2.72 10.76 4.39
C SER A 48 4.05 10.18 3.91
N PRO A 49 5.18 10.90 4.03
CA PRO A 49 6.50 10.34 3.70
C PRO A 49 6.88 9.08 4.49
N LEU A 50 6.23 8.83 5.63
CA LEU A 50 6.50 7.68 6.51
C LEU A 50 5.43 6.59 6.44
N ILE A 51 4.32 6.83 5.72
CA ILE A 51 3.16 5.94 5.70
C ILE A 51 2.68 5.80 4.26
N GLY A 52 2.89 4.62 3.69
CA GLY A 52 2.35 4.25 2.39
C GLY A 52 2.08 2.77 2.26
N ILE A 53 1.34 2.42 1.20
CA ILE A 53 1.00 1.05 0.84
C ILE A 53 1.42 0.86 -0.60
N ARG A 54 2.23 -0.17 -0.84
CA ARG A 54 2.59 -0.60 -2.20
C ARG A 54 1.50 -1.54 -2.69
N VAL A 55 1.07 -1.38 -3.93
CA VAL A 55 0.02 -2.20 -4.54
C VAL A 55 0.56 -2.84 -5.82
N LYS A 56 0.26 -4.13 -5.99
CA LYS A 56 0.45 -4.92 -7.18
C LYS A 56 -0.89 -5.48 -7.60
N LEU A 57 -1.15 -5.42 -8.90
CA LEU A 57 -2.22 -6.17 -9.55
C LEU A 57 -1.62 -7.49 -10.03
N ASP A 58 -2.22 -8.60 -9.63
CA ASP A 58 -1.82 -9.95 -9.99
C ASP A 58 -2.99 -10.63 -10.70
N GLN A 59 -2.80 -10.95 -11.97
CA GLN A 59 -3.79 -11.60 -12.82
C GLN A 59 -3.24 -12.97 -13.21
N SER A 60 -3.58 -13.97 -12.43
CA SER A 60 -3.09 -15.34 -12.60
C SER A 60 -4.25 -16.33 -12.48
N GLU A 61 -4.21 -17.41 -13.26
CA GLU A 61 -5.14 -18.55 -13.17
C GLU A 61 -6.64 -18.19 -13.21
N GLY A 62 -7.02 -17.22 -14.05
CA GLY A 62 -8.41 -16.77 -14.15
C GLY A 62 -8.91 -16.02 -12.92
N LYS A 63 -8.01 -15.41 -12.14
CA LYS A 63 -8.32 -14.55 -10.99
C LYS A 63 -7.63 -13.22 -11.12
N THR A 64 -8.25 -12.18 -10.59
CA THR A 64 -7.64 -10.86 -10.44
C THR A 64 -7.46 -10.61 -8.94
N SER A 65 -6.23 -10.32 -8.52
CA SER A 65 -5.88 -10.12 -7.12
C SER A 65 -5.05 -8.86 -6.92
N PHE A 66 -5.37 -8.11 -5.89
CA PHE A 66 -4.58 -6.98 -5.43
C PHE A 66 -3.69 -7.44 -4.28
N VAL A 67 -2.37 -7.48 -4.51
CA VAL A 67 -1.37 -7.77 -3.48
C VAL A 67 -0.81 -6.45 -2.99
N PHE A 68 -0.94 -6.18 -1.69
CA PHE A 68 -0.43 -4.97 -1.09
C PHE A 68 0.31 -5.20 0.22
N ASP A 69 1.29 -4.33 0.48
CA ASP A 69 2.07 -4.32 1.72
C ASP A 69 2.27 -2.90 2.21
N GLY A 70 1.99 -2.68 3.49
CA GLY A 70 2.34 -1.47 4.21
C GLY A 70 3.86 -1.30 4.28
N ASP A 71 4.34 -0.18 3.78
CA ASP A 71 5.74 0.21 3.83
C ASP A 71 5.87 1.56 4.53
N ALA A 72 6.80 1.63 5.47
CA ALA A 72 7.26 2.90 6.03
C ALA A 72 8.59 3.21 5.35
N PRO A 73 8.67 4.22 4.46
CA PRO A 73 9.93 4.57 3.80
C PRO A 73 10.97 4.98 4.85
N ASN A 74 11.86 4.02 5.17
CA ASN A 74 12.76 4.05 6.32
C ASN A 74 14.01 4.90 6.09
N ALA A 75 13.87 6.21 5.85
CA ALA A 75 15.01 7.11 6.00
C ALA A 75 15.19 7.49 7.48
N LEU A 76 14.13 7.99 8.12
CA LEU A 76 14.20 8.51 9.48
C LEU A 76 14.41 7.39 10.53
N LEU A 77 13.71 6.27 10.37
CA LEU A 77 13.85 5.12 11.27
C LEU A 77 15.21 4.44 11.14
N ALA A 78 15.77 4.36 9.93
CA ALA A 78 17.12 3.83 9.71
C ALA A 78 18.20 4.72 10.36
N VAL A 79 18.05 6.05 10.28
CA VAL A 79 18.97 7.01 10.93
C VAL A 79 18.91 6.89 12.46
N LEU A 80 17.71 6.79 13.05
CA LEU A 80 17.56 6.62 14.51
C LEU A 80 18.10 5.26 15.00
N PHE A 81 18.03 4.23 14.17
CA PHE A 81 18.60 2.91 14.44
C PHE A 81 20.14 2.93 14.38
N TRP A 82 20.72 3.67 13.42
CA TRP A 82 22.17 3.82 13.26
C TRP A 82 22.86 4.61 14.37
N MET A 83 22.16 5.53 15.03
CA MET A 83 22.74 6.36 16.11
C MET A 83 22.84 5.65 17.48
N GLY A 84 22.59 4.35 17.57
CA GLY A 84 22.93 3.49 18.73
C GLY A 84 22.09 3.68 20.00
N LEU A 85 21.59 4.88 20.30
CA LEU A 85 20.81 5.18 21.50
C LEU A 85 19.29 5.04 21.30
N GLY A 86 18.82 4.96 20.05
CA GLY A 86 17.42 5.11 19.68
C GLY A 86 16.69 3.81 19.31
N ILE A 87 17.32 2.64 19.39
CA ILE A 87 16.74 1.38 18.89
C ILE A 87 15.41 1.05 19.60
N LEU A 88 15.38 1.11 20.93
CA LEU A 88 14.17 0.79 21.70
C LEU A 88 13.05 1.80 21.43
N ILE A 89 13.39 3.10 21.40
CA ILE A 89 12.44 4.19 21.11
C ILE A 89 11.90 4.07 19.67
N SER A 90 12.76 3.74 18.71
CA SER A 90 12.39 3.54 17.31
C SER A 90 11.44 2.36 17.15
N VAL A 91 11.70 1.25 17.85
CA VAL A 91 10.81 0.08 17.89
C VAL A 91 9.48 0.42 18.54
N ILE A 92 9.48 1.17 19.64
CA ILE A 92 8.25 1.61 20.32
C ILE A 92 7.42 2.50 19.37
N ILE A 93 8.03 3.51 18.75
CA ILE A 93 7.35 4.40 17.79
C ILE A 93 6.81 3.60 16.60
N TYR A 94 7.59 2.65 16.09
CA TYR A 94 7.17 1.78 15.00
C TYR A 94 5.93 0.95 15.38
N LEU A 95 5.97 0.27 16.53
CA LEU A 95 4.89 -0.61 16.96
C LEU A 95 3.63 0.13 17.41
N THR A 96 3.78 1.29 18.06
CA THR A 96 2.67 2.03 18.67
C THR A 96 2.07 3.09 17.75
N VAL A 97 2.84 3.70 16.85
CA VAL A 97 2.36 4.81 16.02
C VAL A 97 2.26 4.41 14.55
N LEU A 98 3.31 3.81 13.98
CA LEU A 98 3.36 3.55 12.54
C LEU A 98 2.54 2.31 12.15
N LYS A 99 2.74 1.19 12.85
CA LYS A 99 2.05 -0.07 12.60
C LYS A 99 0.52 0.04 12.61
N PRO A 100 -0.15 0.68 13.59
CA PRO A 100 -1.61 0.81 13.57
C PRO A 100 -2.08 1.72 12.43
N LYS A 101 -1.34 2.79 12.10
CA LYS A 101 -1.70 3.67 10.98
C LYS A 101 -1.57 2.96 9.63
N LEU A 102 -0.54 2.13 9.46
CA LEU A 102 -0.38 1.28 8.29
C LEU A 102 -1.53 0.27 8.19
N LYS A 103 -1.84 -0.44 9.27
CA LYS A 103 -2.99 -1.38 9.29
C LYS A 103 -4.32 -0.70 8.99
N ALA A 104 -4.56 0.48 9.54
CA ALA A 104 -5.78 1.24 9.24
C ALA A 104 -5.87 1.58 7.76
N MET A 105 -4.76 2.02 7.16
CA MET A 105 -4.71 2.32 5.73
C MET A 105 -4.88 1.06 4.87
N GLU A 106 -4.30 -0.08 5.28
CA GLU A 106 -4.47 -1.38 4.60
C GLU A 106 -5.94 -1.82 4.62
N ASN A 107 -6.61 -1.67 5.76
CA ASN A 107 -8.02 -1.99 5.90
C ASN A 107 -8.90 -1.06 5.04
N GLU A 108 -8.59 0.22 4.93
CA GLU A 108 -9.30 1.14 4.04
C GLU A 108 -9.13 0.76 2.57
N VAL A 109 -7.90 0.46 2.14
CA VAL A 109 -7.61 0.01 0.77
C VAL A 109 -8.32 -1.30 0.46
N LYS A 110 -8.28 -2.26 1.39
CA LYS A 110 -9.01 -3.52 1.31
C LYS A 110 -10.52 -3.28 1.16
N SER A 111 -11.09 -2.48 2.05
CA SER A 111 -12.52 -2.18 2.05
C SER A 111 -12.93 -1.52 0.74
N TYR A 112 -12.11 -0.61 0.19
CA TYR A 112 -12.36 -0.04 -1.12
C TYR A 112 -12.36 -1.12 -2.22
N ILE A 113 -11.34 -1.98 -2.29
CA ILE A 113 -11.26 -3.04 -3.31
C ILE A 113 -12.48 -3.98 -3.26
N GLU A 114 -12.93 -4.36 -2.06
CA GLU A 114 -14.05 -5.28 -1.87
C GLU A 114 -15.42 -4.67 -2.22
N ASN A 115 -15.56 -3.33 -2.11
CA ASN A 115 -16.84 -2.66 -2.26
C ASN A 115 -16.98 -1.88 -3.58
N ALA A 116 -15.88 -1.48 -4.19
CA ALA A 116 -15.84 -0.70 -5.42
C ALA A 116 -16.48 -1.50 -6.58
N PRO A 117 -17.51 -0.94 -7.26
CA PRO A 117 -18.13 -1.59 -8.39
C PRO A 117 -17.15 -1.78 -9.57
N GLU A 118 -16.09 -0.99 -9.64
CA GLU A 118 -15.05 -1.09 -10.67
C GLU A 118 -14.21 -2.37 -10.58
N PHE A 119 -14.31 -3.12 -9.48
CA PHE A 119 -13.58 -4.36 -9.25
C PHE A 119 -14.50 -5.56 -8.96
N LYS A 120 -15.81 -5.45 -9.24
CA LYS A 120 -16.80 -6.51 -9.00
C LYS A 120 -17.20 -7.24 -10.27
#